data_AF-A0A7C5HG44-F1
#
_entry.id   AF-A0A7C5HG44-F1
#
_cell.length_a   1.000
_cell.length_b   1.000
_cell.length_c   1.000
_cell.angle_alpha   90.00
_cell.angle_beta   90.00
_cell.angle_gamma   90.00
#
_symmetry.space_group_name_H-M   'P 1'
#
loop_
_entity.id
_entity.type
_entity.pdbx_description
1 polymer ?
#
loop_
_entity_poly.entity_id
_entity_poly.type
_entity_poly.pdbx_seq_one_letter_code
_entity_poly.pdbx_strand_id
1 'polypeptide(L)'
;FFIPNDPEVTKWGVILFRIISPSVVFFGILMVLNGAFQGAGDTKPPMVLNIVRLWGIRVPFSYLLALVFHMGPIGIWISMFLSNIVISIWGLFWFKRGKWEKKLNPDRI
;
A
#
# COMPACT_ATOMS: atom_id res chain seq x y z
N PHE A 1 -26.96 12.45 3.62
CA PHE A 1 -28.05 11.46 3.61
C PHE A 1 -27.45 10.13 4.10
N PHE A 2 -27.61 9.82 5.38
CA PHE A 2 -27.11 8.58 6.00
C PHE A 2 -28.37 7.85 6.46
N ILE A 3 -28.67 6.67 5.90
CA ILE A 3 -29.84 5.89 6.25
C ILE A 3 -29.43 4.99 7.43
N PRO A 4 -29.90 5.25 8.66
CA PRO A 4 -29.57 4.40 9.79
C PRO A 4 -30.17 3.00 9.57
N ASN A 5 -29.43 1.94 9.93
CA ASN A 5 -29.85 0.53 9.84
C ASN A 5 -30.17 -0.02 8.44
N ASP A 6 -29.56 0.52 7.39
CA ASP A 6 -29.68 -0.11 6.07
C ASP A 6 -28.89 -1.45 6.04
N PRO A 7 -29.58 -2.60 5.84
CA PRO A 7 -28.90 -3.90 5.79
C PRO A 7 -27.97 -4.03 4.59
N GLU A 8 -28.18 -3.27 3.51
CA GLU A 8 -27.34 -3.30 2.32
C GLU A 8 -25.98 -2.64 2.58
N VAL A 9 -25.97 -1.47 3.22
CA VAL A 9 -24.74 -0.76 3.62
C VAL A 9 -23.91 -1.63 4.57
N THR A 10 -24.56 -2.29 5.53
CA THR A 10 -23.90 -3.20 6.47
C THR A 10 -23.27 -4.39 5.75
N LYS A 11 -23.97 -4.99 4.78
CA LYS A 11 -23.44 -6.10 3.97
C LYS A 11 -22.20 -5.69 3.19
N TRP A 12 -22.23 -4.54 2.51
CA TRP A 12 -21.06 -4.02 1.79
C TRP A 12 -19.90 -3.69 2.73
N GLY A 13 -20.18 -3.14 3.91
CA GLY A 13 -19.19 -2.89 4.95
C GLY A 13 -18.48 -4.18 5.40
N VAL A 14 -19.21 -5.25 5.66
CA VAL A 14 -18.63 -6.56 6.05
C VAL A 14 -17.72 -7.12 4.95
N ILE A 15 -18.13 -7.03 3.68
CA ILE A 15 -17.32 -7.49 2.54
C ILE A 15 -16.03 -6.68 2.43
N LEU A 16 -16.14 -5.35 2.52
CA LEU A 16 -15.00 -4.44 2.50
C LEU A 16 -14.02 -4.79 3.63
N PHE A 17 -14.50 -4.95 4.87
CA PHE A 17 -13.64 -5.26 6.00
C PHE A 17 -12.93 -6.60 5.81
N ARG A 18 -13.61 -7.64 5.32
CA ARG A 18 -12.97 -8.94 5.06
C ARG A 18 -11.82 -8.84 4.06
N ILE A 19 -11.95 -8.00 3.04
CA ILE A 19 -10.93 -7.82 1.99
C ILE A 19 -9.79 -6.91 2.48
N ILE A 20 -10.11 -5.81 3.16
CA ILE A 20 -9.12 -4.79 3.54
C ILE A 20 -8.35 -5.16 4.81
N SER A 21 -8.98 -5.83 5.79
CA SER A 21 -8.33 -6.19 7.07
C SER A 21 -6.97 -6.87 6.90
N PRO A 22 -6.82 -7.92 6.07
CA PRO A 22 -5.50 -8.54 5.88
C PRO A 22 -4.51 -7.61 5.17
N SER A 23 -4.97 -6.64 4.38
CA SER A 23 -4.10 -5.64 3.73
C SER A 23 -3.39 -4.73 4.73
N VAL A 24 -3.99 -4.51 5.91
CA VAL A 24 -3.49 -3.58 6.92
C VAL A 24 -2.15 -4.04 7.49
N VAL A 25 -1.93 -5.35 7.60
CA VAL A 25 -0.64 -5.91 8.06
C VAL A 25 0.50 -5.50 7.13
N PHE A 26 0.30 -5.65 5.82
CA PHE A 26 1.28 -5.24 4.80
C PHE A 26 1.46 -3.72 4.76
N PHE A 27 0.37 -2.98 4.95
CA PHE A 27 0.42 -1.54 5.06
C PHE A 27 1.23 -1.07 6.28
N GLY A 28 1.12 -1.77 7.41
CA GLY A 28 1.94 -1.53 8.60
C GLY A 28 3.43 -1.68 8.32
N ILE A 29 3.83 -2.73 7.58
CA ILE A 29 5.24 -2.91 7.16
C ILE A 29 5.70 -1.71 6.33
N LEU A 30 4.91 -1.26 5.35
CA LEU A 30 5.23 -0.08 4.56
C LEU A 30 5.39 1.17 5.42
N MET A 31 4.55 1.33 6.46
CA MET A 31 4.61 2.45 7.40
C MET A 31 5.90 2.43 8.23
N VAL A 32 6.31 1.26 8.73
CA VAL A 32 7.59 1.08 9.44
C VAL A 32 8.78 1.40 8.53
N LEU A 33 8.78 0.91 7.29
CA LEU A 33 9.82 1.20 6.30
C LEU A 33 9.90 2.70 6.01
N ASN A 34 8.76 3.34 5.75
CA ASN A 34 8.70 4.78 5.52
C ASN A 34 9.22 5.57 6.73
N GLY A 35 8.91 5.13 7.96
CA GLY A 35 9.43 5.74 9.18
C GLY A 35 10.94 5.59 9.32
N ALA A 36 11.48 4.41 9.04
CA ALA A 36 12.92 4.14 9.10
C ALA A 36 13.72 5.00 8.11
N PHE A 37 13.27 5.08 6.85
CA PHE A 37 13.93 5.92 5.83
C PHE A 37 13.84 7.41 6.17
N GLN A 38 12.68 7.89 6.62
CA GLN A 38 12.51 9.29 7.03
C GLN A 38 13.34 9.64 8.26
N GLY A 39 13.43 8.73 9.24
CA GLY A 39 14.28 8.90 10.44
C GLY A 39 15.77 8.93 10.14
N ALA A 40 16.22 8.26 9.07
CA ALA A 40 17.59 8.32 8.56
C ALA A 40 17.88 9.56 7.69
N GLY A 41 16.91 10.47 7.52
CA GLY A 41 17.04 11.67 6.68
C GLY A 41 16.98 11.40 5.17
N ASP A 42 16.63 10.19 4.73
CA ASP A 42 16.49 9.86 3.31
C ASP A 42 15.02 9.74 2.91
N THR A 43 14.46 10.84 2.39
CA THR A 43 13.04 10.92 2.00
C THR A 43 12.78 10.47 0.57
N LYS A 44 13.81 10.25 -0.25
CA LYS A 44 13.64 9.86 -1.65
C LYS A 44 13.08 8.43 -1.80
N PRO A 45 13.62 7.39 -1.12
CA PRO A 45 13.07 6.03 -1.17
C PRO A 45 11.59 5.92 -0.77
N PRO A 46 11.13 6.48 0.36
CA PRO A 46 9.73 6.37 0.76
C PRO A 46 8.79 7.10 -0.21
N MET A 47 9.23 8.22 -0.80
CA MET A 47 8.46 8.93 -1.80
C MET A 47 8.25 8.08 -3.07
N VAL A 48 9.31 7.48 -3.60
CA VAL A 48 9.23 6.62 -4.79
C VAL A 48 8.33 5.41 -4.53
N LEU A 49 8.47 4.75 -3.37
CA LEU A 49 7.62 3.61 -3.00
C LEU A 49 6.13 3.99 -2.96
N ASN A 50 5.79 5.14 -2.37
CA ASN A 50 4.40 5.58 -2.30
C ASN A 50 3.82 5.95 -3.67
N ILE A 51 4.59 6.63 -4.52
CA ILE A 51 4.15 6.99 -5.88
C ILE A 51 3.92 5.72 -6.71
N VAL A 52 4.87 4.79 -6.72
CA VAL A 52 4.75 3.54 -7.49
C VAL A 52 3.58 2.70 -6.98
N ARG A 53 3.37 2.64 -5.66
CA ARG A 53 2.22 1.95 -5.08
C ARG A 53 0.89 2.51 -5.57
N LEU A 54 0.68 3.83 -5.48
CA LEU A 54 -0.59 4.44 -5.85
C LEU A 54 -0.77 4.48 -7.37
N TRP A 55 0.18 5.09 -8.08
CA TRP A 55 0.03 5.38 -9.50
C TRP A 55 0.47 4.23 -10.39
N GLY A 56 1.52 3.50 -10.03
CA GLY A 56 2.04 2.40 -10.84
C GLY A 56 1.25 1.10 -10.67
N ILE A 57 0.72 0.83 -9.48
CA ILE A 57 0.06 -0.44 -9.17
C ILE A 57 -1.42 -0.24 -8.91
N ARG A 58 -1.78 0.57 -7.91
CA ARG A 58 -3.17 0.64 -7.42
C ARG A 58 -4.14 1.20 -8.46
N VAL A 59 -3.80 2.32 -9.11
CA VAL A 59 -4.67 2.96 -10.10
C VAL A 59 -4.89 2.04 -11.31
N PRO A 60 -3.84 1.50 -11.98
CA PRO A 60 -4.01 0.57 -13.09
C PRO A 60 -4.81 -0.68 -12.72
N PHE A 61 -4.49 -1.32 -11.58
CA PHE A 61 -5.24 -2.50 -11.15
C PHE A 61 -6.68 -2.17 -10.77
N SER A 62 -6.95 -1.01 -10.14
CA SER A 62 -8.32 -0.60 -9.85
C SER A 62 -9.13 -0.40 -11.13
N TYR A 63 -8.55 0.23 -12.15
CA TYR A 63 -9.20 0.43 -13.44
C TYR A 63 -9.47 -0.91 -14.12
N LEU A 64 -8.49 -1.80 -14.14
CA LEU A 64 -8.57 -3.10 -14.79
C LEU A 64 -9.59 -4.01 -14.09
N LEU A 65 -9.55 -4.14 -12.77
CA LEU A 65 -10.50 -5.00 -12.05
C LEU A 65 -11.91 -4.40 -11.97
N ALA A 66 -12.05 -3.09 -11.76
CA ALA A 66 -13.37 -2.49 -11.60
C ALA A 66 -14.11 -2.36 -12.94
N LEU A 67 -13.41 -1.96 -14.01
CA LEU A 67 -14.05 -1.64 -15.30
C LEU A 67 -13.93 -2.76 -16.32
N VAL A 68 -12.75 -3.40 -16.46
CA VAL A 68 -12.54 -4.45 -17.48
C VAL A 68 -13.15 -5.77 -17.03
N PHE A 69 -12.95 -6.16 -15.77
CA PHE A 69 -13.54 -7.37 -15.20
C PHE A 69 -14.94 -7.16 -14.62
N HIS A 70 -15.51 -5.96 -14.74
CA HIS A 70 -16.85 -5.61 -14.23
C HIS A 70 -17.08 -5.96 -12.74
N MET A 71 -16.03 -6.02 -11.93
CA MET A 71 -16.13 -6.35 -10.49
C MET A 71 -16.58 -5.15 -9.64
N GLY A 72 -16.71 -3.96 -10.25
CA GLY A 72 -17.18 -2.76 -9.58
C GLY A 72 -16.34 -2.41 -8.34
N PRO A 73 -16.97 -2.08 -7.18
CA PRO A 73 -16.27 -1.69 -5.95
C PRO A 73 -15.31 -2.75 -5.41
N ILE A 74 -15.64 -4.03 -5.58
CA ILE A 74 -14.82 -5.15 -5.10
C ILE A 74 -13.45 -5.15 -5.81
N GLY A 75 -13.42 -4.83 -7.10
CA GLY A 75 -12.18 -4.70 -7.87
C GLY A 75 -11.23 -3.64 -7.30
N ILE A 76 -11.78 -2.54 -6.78
CA ILE A 76 -11.01 -1.46 -6.14
C ILE A 76 -10.42 -1.93 -4.80
N TRP A 77 -11.19 -2.69 -4.00
CA TRP A 77 -10.70 -3.21 -2.72
C TRP A 77 -9.62 -4.28 -2.91
N ILE A 78 -9.77 -5.13 -3.92
CA ILE A 78 -8.76 -6.12 -4.28
C ILE A 78 -7.48 -5.44 -4.79
N SER A 79 -7.58 -4.41 -5.63
CA SER A 79 -6.40 -3.68 -6.10
C SER A 79 -5.67 -2.98 -4.95
N MET A 80 -6.41 -2.46 -3.97
CA MET A 80 -5.83 -1.93 -2.73
C MET A 80 -5.04 -3.00 -1.97
N PHE A 81 -5.64 -4.17 -1.75
CA PHE A 81 -4.96 -5.30 -1.09
C PHE A 81 -3.68 -5.70 -1.84
N LEU A 82 -3.77 -5.90 -3.16
CA LEU A 82 -2.64 -6.31 -3.99
C LEU A 82 -1.52 -5.26 -3.99
N SER A 83 -1.88 -3.97 -4.10
CA SER A 83 -0.90 -2.87 -4.08
C SER A 83 -0.10 -2.83 -2.77
N ASN A 84 -0.74 -3.14 -1.63
CA ASN A 84 -0.07 -3.19 -0.33
C ASN A 84 0.91 -4.37 -0.24
N ILE A 85 0.55 -5.53 -0.78
CA ILE A 85 1.45 -6.69 -0.79
C ILE A 85 2.67 -6.42 -1.64
N VAL A 86 2.48 -6.00 -2.90
CA VAL A 86 3.56 -5.80 -3.85
C VAL A 86 4.55 -4.75 -3.33
N ILE A 87 4.04 -3.63 -2.80
CA ILE A 87 4.92 -2.58 -2.28
C ILE A 87 5.59 -2.97 -0.96
N SER A 88 4.94 -3.78 -0.12
CA SER A 88 5.54 -4.26 1.12
C SER A 88 6.74 -5.17 0.82
N ILE A 89 6.59 -6.10 -0.14
CA ILE A 89 7.67 -6.96 -0.60
C ILE A 89 8.79 -6.14 -1.25
N TRP A 90 8.44 -5.23 -2.16
CA TRP A 90 9.41 -4.35 -2.82
C TRP A 90 10.15 -3.49 -1.78
N GLY A 91 9.41 -2.87 -0.86
CA GLY A 91 9.95 -2.05 0.21
C GLY A 91 10.93 -2.82 1.08
N LEU A 92 10.61 -4.07 1.47
CA LEU A 92 11.51 -4.95 2.21
C LEU A 92 12.77 -5.30 1.42
N PHE A 93 12.65 -5.55 0.12
CA PHE A 93 13.81 -5.83 -0.74
C PHE A 93 14.71 -4.61 -0.92
N TRP A 94 14.11 -3.43 -1.11
CA TRP A 94 14.84 -2.17 -1.13
C TRP A 94 15.50 -1.93 0.22
N PHE A 95 14.81 -2.25 1.31
CA PHE A 95 15.32 -2.12 2.66
C PHE A 95 16.60 -2.97 2.78
N LYS A 96 16.52 -4.28 2.50
CA LYS A 96 17.69 -5.17 2.55
C LYS A 96 18.90 -4.76 1.68
N ARG A 97 18.74 -3.88 0.68
CA ARG A 97 19.89 -3.36 -0.10
C ARG A 97 20.83 -2.43 0.69
N GLY A 98 20.50 -2.05 1.93
CA GLY A 98 21.44 -1.40 2.86
C GLY A 98 21.98 -0.03 2.42
N LYS A 99 21.37 0.60 1.40
CA LYS A 99 21.86 1.90 0.90
C LYS A 99 21.64 3.05 1.88
N TRP A 100 20.76 2.92 2.87
CA TRP A 100 20.66 3.91 3.96
C TRP A 100 21.91 3.90 4.85
N GLU A 101 22.59 2.77 4.99
CA GLU A 101 23.66 2.57 5.96
C GLU A 101 24.92 3.30 5.51
N LYS A 102 25.11 3.36 4.18
CA LYS A 102 26.16 4.14 3.52
C LYS A 102 26.02 5.65 3.69
N LYS A 103 24.83 6.16 4.02
CA LYS A 103 24.61 7.60 4.27
C LYS A 103 24.87 7.99 5.73
N LEU A 104 24.84 7.03 6.66
CA LEU A 104 25.06 7.29 8.07
C LEU A 104 26.55 7.42 8.44
N ASN A 105 27.46 6.95 7.57
CA ASN A 105 28.91 7.01 7.81
C ASN A 105 29.65 7.61 6.61
N PRO A 106 29.83 8.95 6.56
CA PRO A 106 30.58 9.64 5.51
C PRO A 106 32.09 9.34 5.55
N ASP A 107 32.60 8.80 6.65
CA ASP A 107 34.03 8.74 6.97
C ASP A 107 34.75 7.48 6.45
N ARG A 108 34.10 6.70 5.59
CA ARG A 108 34.62 5.43 5.04
C ARG A 108 34.92 5.52 3.54
N ILE A 109 35.61 6.59 3.12
CA ILE A 109 36.22 6.73 1.79
C ILE A 109 37.70 7.12 1.98
#